data_AF-A0A960J3T9-F1
#
_entry.id   AF-A0A960J3T9-F1
#
_cell.length_a   1.000
_cell.length_b   1.000
_cell.length_c   1.000
_cell.angle_alpha   90.00
_cell.angle_beta   90.00
_cell.angle_gamma   90.00
#
_symmetry.space_group_name_H-M   'P 1'
#
loop_
_entity.id
_entity.type
_entity.pdbx_description
1 polymer ?
#
loop_
_entity_poly.entity_id
_entity_poly.type
_entity_poly.pdbx_seq_one_letter_code
_entity_poly.pdbx_strand_id
1 'polypeptide(L)'
;MSIDIAGTAAPDRARLEALVQAELDGRASAEDRALLEADRRRWEWVVEDLLDEVEDALDAVRERLRGAERAQVLADFEAERHDLVRALRRARGVPEDADDGLDRYGDDDAPDAPATPAEDGVARLQLSWSAGRLVAWAAGPGAEALDRAGLTAFLDEVGAGAPSWAPHASVQIPGAANAAGLAVPAGDILGWLAAVQDRADDERLGASVRWFSAVAAWAVELVAKGSMVPLLKQKRKRRGSGDKNRLVHVRWTPALVDAARLTAFAKAMPGAARAVATSSEARDVTNLVLTAMVDAICRQAAQMVVVAAPPPTVSRPSEVAEAFLTRLDGSEFTAPSVVAGDVAGQIDRWAKPVVNPSTRQIVVQLDPPDVGGAWHLKVLAPGPDKRLVSVDVALVNAGSKRRELEADLGRLERLLPELNRLGSHRRGDVILSQDEAWQLMSVTGRNLITA
;
A
#
# COMPACT_ATOMS: atom_id res chain seq x y z
N MET A 1 66.43 -5.81 -20.86
CA MET A 1 66.03 -6.64 -19.70
C MET A 1 64.54 -6.41 -19.52
N SER A 2 63.73 -7.16 -20.27
CA SER A 2 62.27 -7.12 -20.15
C SER A 2 61.88 -7.81 -18.86
N ILE A 3 61.13 -7.11 -18.01
CA ILE A 3 60.39 -7.72 -16.93
C ILE A 3 58.99 -7.97 -17.48
N ASP A 4 58.68 -9.25 -17.70
CA ASP A 4 57.33 -9.72 -17.98
C ASP A 4 56.41 -9.29 -16.83
N ILE A 5 55.50 -8.36 -17.11
CA ILE A 5 54.32 -8.17 -16.29
C ILE A 5 53.38 -9.30 -16.71
N ALA A 6 53.42 -10.40 -15.98
CA ALA A 6 52.44 -11.47 -16.09
C ALA A 6 51.05 -10.84 -15.91
N GLY A 7 50.26 -10.83 -16.99
CA GLY A 7 48.86 -10.48 -16.92
C GLY A 7 48.16 -11.50 -16.03
N THR A 8 47.80 -11.08 -14.82
CA THR A 8 46.91 -11.85 -13.95
C THR A 8 45.57 -11.91 -14.66
N ALA A 9 45.27 -13.05 -15.29
CA ALA A 9 43.97 -13.28 -15.90
C ALA A 9 42.89 -13.02 -14.84
N ALA A 10 41.85 -12.27 -15.20
CA ALA A 10 40.72 -12.04 -14.30
C ALA A 10 40.20 -13.40 -13.80
N PRO A 11 39.99 -13.59 -12.49
CA PRO A 11 39.55 -14.86 -11.94
C PRO A 11 38.25 -15.29 -12.64
N ASP A 12 38.16 -16.59 -12.95
CA ASP A 12 36.91 -17.16 -13.41
C ASP A 12 35.88 -17.16 -12.27
N ARG A 13 34.60 -17.41 -12.62
CA ARG A 13 33.50 -17.32 -11.66
C ARG A 13 33.69 -18.23 -10.45
N ALA A 14 34.12 -19.47 -10.65
CA ALA A 14 34.34 -20.43 -9.56
C ALA A 14 35.48 -20.00 -8.63
N ARG A 15 36.55 -19.43 -9.18
CA ARG A 15 37.64 -18.86 -8.37
C ARG A 15 37.15 -17.64 -7.58
N LEU A 16 36.31 -16.80 -8.17
CA LEU A 16 35.76 -15.62 -7.51
C LEU A 16 34.79 -16.00 -6.38
N GLU A 17 33.90 -16.96 -6.59
CA GLU A 17 33.03 -17.54 -5.55
C GLU A 17 33.85 -18.11 -4.38
N ALA A 18 34.94 -18.84 -4.65
CA ALA A 18 35.82 -19.36 -3.60
C ALA A 18 36.52 -18.25 -2.79
N LEU A 19 36.86 -17.12 -3.43
CA LEU A 19 37.43 -15.96 -2.76
C LEU A 19 36.39 -15.25 -1.89
N VAL A 20 35.16 -15.12 -2.38
CA VAL A 20 34.02 -14.57 -1.61
C VAL A 20 33.73 -15.45 -0.39
N GLN A 21 33.68 -16.77 -0.56
CA GLN A 21 33.48 -17.71 0.55
C GLN A 21 34.61 -17.62 1.58
N ALA A 22 35.87 -17.60 1.13
CA ALA A 22 37.00 -17.44 2.03
C ALA A 22 36.93 -16.12 2.82
N GLU A 23 36.42 -15.04 2.21
CA GLU A 23 36.24 -13.75 2.88
C GLU A 23 35.06 -13.77 3.86
N LEU A 24 33.93 -14.40 3.52
CA LEU A 24 32.79 -14.62 4.44
C LEU A 24 33.23 -15.40 5.68
N ASP A 25 34.04 -16.44 5.48
CA ASP A 25 34.56 -17.28 6.55
C ASP A 25 35.69 -16.61 7.38
N GLY A 26 36.07 -15.37 7.05
CA GLY A 26 37.19 -14.66 7.69
C GLY A 26 38.57 -15.27 7.41
N ARG A 27 38.70 -16.10 6.37
CA ARG A 27 39.91 -16.82 5.98
C ARG A 27 40.67 -16.22 4.79
N ALA A 28 40.11 -15.20 4.12
CA ALA A 28 40.77 -14.58 2.97
C ALA A 28 42.02 -13.80 3.39
N SER A 29 43.09 -13.97 2.62
CA SER A 29 44.34 -13.24 2.81
C SER A 29 44.23 -11.79 2.29
N ALA A 30 45.22 -10.95 2.60
CA ALA A 30 45.28 -9.59 2.06
C ALA A 30 45.41 -9.58 0.51
N GLU A 31 46.04 -10.60 -0.07
CA GLU A 31 46.14 -10.77 -1.52
C GLU A 31 44.79 -11.18 -2.14
N ASP A 32 44.04 -12.05 -1.47
CA ASP A 32 42.68 -12.44 -1.89
C ASP A 32 41.71 -11.25 -1.86
N ARG A 33 41.77 -10.39 -0.83
CA ARG A 33 40.97 -9.16 -0.78
C ARG A 33 41.37 -8.15 -1.85
N ALA A 34 42.67 -8.02 -2.13
CA ALA A 34 43.14 -7.15 -3.22
C ALA A 34 42.61 -7.62 -4.59
N LEU A 35 42.47 -8.93 -4.80
CA LEU A 35 41.86 -9.48 -6.01
C LEU A 35 40.35 -9.18 -6.09
N LEU A 36 39.63 -9.26 -4.98
CA LEU A 36 38.21 -8.87 -4.91
C LEU A 36 38.01 -7.37 -5.14
N GLU A 37 38.86 -6.53 -4.56
CA GLU A 37 38.82 -5.07 -4.72
C GLU A 37 39.16 -4.63 -6.15
N ALA A 38 40.05 -5.34 -6.83
CA ALA A 38 40.43 -5.06 -8.22
C ALA A 38 39.25 -5.21 -9.22
N ASP A 39 38.26 -6.07 -8.91
CA ASP A 39 37.03 -6.22 -9.71
C ASP A 39 35.77 -6.21 -8.84
N ARG A 40 35.57 -5.06 -8.18
CA ARG A 40 34.47 -4.80 -7.25
C ARG A 40 33.08 -5.07 -7.83
N ARG A 41 32.88 -4.87 -9.14
CA ARG A 41 31.59 -5.13 -9.81
C ARG A 41 31.26 -6.61 -9.90
N ARG A 42 32.26 -7.45 -10.20
CA ARG A 42 32.05 -8.90 -10.22
C ARG A 42 31.91 -9.46 -8.82
N TRP A 43 32.63 -8.90 -7.85
CA TRP A 43 32.45 -9.24 -6.45
C TRP A 43 31.01 -8.94 -5.99
N GLU A 44 30.49 -7.73 -6.25
CA GLU A 44 29.11 -7.36 -5.97
C GLU A 44 28.11 -8.35 -6.60
N TRP A 45 28.26 -8.64 -7.89
CA TRP A 45 27.37 -9.54 -8.61
C TRP A 45 27.38 -10.98 -8.06
N VAL A 46 28.54 -11.51 -7.67
CA VAL A 46 28.64 -12.85 -7.08
C VAL A 46 27.98 -12.91 -5.70
N VAL A 47 28.15 -11.86 -4.88
CA VAL A 47 27.50 -11.81 -3.56
C VAL A 47 25.98 -11.67 -3.71
N GLU A 48 25.49 -10.90 -4.69
CA GLU A 48 24.06 -10.82 -5.01
C GLU A 48 23.48 -12.18 -5.42
N ASP A 49 24.16 -12.92 -6.30
CA ASP A 49 23.71 -14.24 -6.76
C ASP A 49 23.65 -15.27 -5.61
N LEU A 50 24.64 -15.25 -4.71
CA LEU A 50 24.66 -16.09 -3.51
C LEU A 50 23.58 -15.70 -2.50
N LEU A 51 23.31 -14.40 -2.36
CA LEU A 51 22.25 -13.89 -1.48
C LEU A 51 20.87 -14.34 -1.99
N ASP A 52 20.61 -14.22 -3.29
CA ASP A 52 19.38 -14.70 -3.92
C ASP A 52 19.20 -16.22 -3.70
N GLU A 53 20.28 -17.03 -3.84
CA GLU A 53 20.23 -18.48 -3.61
C GLU A 53 19.90 -18.82 -2.13
N VAL A 54 20.49 -18.10 -1.18
CA VAL A 54 20.22 -18.28 0.26
C VAL A 54 18.79 -17.86 0.62
N GLU A 55 18.28 -16.78 0.02
CA GLU A 55 16.91 -16.32 0.22
C GLU A 55 15.88 -17.33 -0.33
N ASP A 56 16.11 -17.86 -1.53
CA ASP A 56 15.28 -18.92 -2.12
C ASP A 56 15.30 -20.21 -1.26
N ALA A 57 16.46 -20.58 -0.71
CA ALA A 57 16.61 -21.72 0.17
C ALA A 57 15.89 -21.51 1.52
N LEU A 58 16.00 -20.32 2.09
CA LEU A 58 15.33 -19.92 3.33
C LEU A 58 13.80 -20.00 3.17
N ASP A 59 13.25 -19.50 2.07
CA ASP A 59 11.82 -19.62 1.76
C ASP A 59 11.37 -21.07 1.61
N ALA A 60 12.15 -21.90 0.91
CA ALA A 60 11.87 -23.32 0.79
C ALA A 60 11.88 -24.05 2.14
N VAL A 61 12.80 -23.70 3.05
CA VAL A 61 12.87 -24.24 4.42
C VAL A 61 11.65 -23.81 5.23
N ARG A 62 11.26 -22.53 5.15
CA ARG A 62 10.07 -21.99 5.82
C ARG A 62 8.80 -22.72 5.41
N GLU A 63 8.67 -23.09 4.14
CA GLU A 63 7.49 -23.81 3.63
C GLU A 63 7.48 -25.30 4.00
N ARG A 64 8.62 -25.98 3.85
CA ARG A 64 8.68 -27.46 3.81
C ARG A 64 9.12 -28.09 5.12
N LEU A 65 10.02 -27.46 5.88
CA LEU A 65 10.62 -28.08 7.06
C LEU A 65 9.68 -27.96 8.28
N ARG A 66 9.37 -29.09 8.91
CA ARG A 66 8.53 -29.18 10.12
C ARG A 66 9.26 -29.99 11.17
N GLY A 67 9.05 -29.68 12.45
CA GLY A 67 9.67 -30.39 13.57
C GLY A 67 10.65 -29.53 14.38
N ALA A 68 11.29 -30.13 15.38
CA ALA A 68 12.13 -29.45 16.36
C ALA A 68 13.40 -28.83 15.75
N GLU A 69 13.93 -29.41 14.67
CA GLU A 69 15.15 -28.94 14.00
C GLU A 69 14.93 -27.68 13.16
N ARG A 70 13.66 -27.31 12.88
CA ARG A 70 13.31 -26.16 12.03
C ARG A 70 13.93 -24.86 12.54
N ALA A 71 13.91 -24.64 13.85
CA ALA A 71 14.42 -23.41 14.45
C ALA A 71 15.94 -23.27 14.25
N GLN A 72 16.69 -24.37 14.41
CA GLN A 72 18.14 -24.36 14.21
C GLN A 72 18.49 -24.11 12.74
N VAL A 73 17.82 -24.81 11.82
CA VAL A 73 18.09 -24.66 10.39
C VAL A 73 17.78 -23.25 9.91
N LEU A 74 16.67 -22.65 10.36
CA LEU A 74 16.35 -21.25 10.03
C LEU A 74 17.41 -20.28 10.56
N ALA A 75 17.86 -20.47 11.80
CA ALA A 75 18.90 -19.63 12.39
C ALA A 75 20.23 -19.71 11.62
N ASP A 76 20.59 -20.90 11.13
CA ASP A 76 21.81 -21.11 10.34
C ASP A 76 21.73 -20.37 8.98
N PHE A 77 20.60 -20.49 8.26
CA PHE A 77 20.38 -19.75 7.00
C PHE A 77 20.27 -18.23 7.20
N GLU A 78 19.68 -17.78 8.31
CA GLU A 78 19.59 -16.35 8.64
C GLU A 78 20.97 -15.75 8.95
N ALA A 79 21.84 -16.52 9.62
CA ALA A 79 23.23 -16.13 9.86
C ALA A 79 24.02 -16.03 8.54
N GLU A 80 23.87 -17.02 7.65
CA GLU A 80 24.52 -17.01 6.33
C GLU A 80 24.05 -15.82 5.47
N ARG A 81 22.75 -15.54 5.45
CA ARG A 81 22.19 -14.35 4.78
C ARG A 81 22.81 -13.06 5.33
N HIS A 82 22.92 -12.97 6.65
CA HIS A 82 23.47 -11.79 7.31
C HIS A 82 24.95 -11.55 6.93
N ASP A 83 25.76 -12.61 6.87
CA ASP A 83 27.16 -12.51 6.47
C ASP A 83 27.30 -12.08 5.00
N LEU A 84 26.43 -12.57 4.11
CA LEU A 84 26.35 -12.16 2.71
C LEU A 84 25.97 -10.67 2.56
N VAL A 85 25.00 -10.17 3.33
CA VAL A 85 24.64 -8.73 3.33
C VAL A 85 25.83 -7.87 3.74
N ARG A 86 26.58 -8.26 4.77
CA ARG A 86 27.82 -7.54 5.16
C ARG A 86 28.87 -7.59 4.05
N ALA A 87 29.04 -8.73 3.39
CA ALA A 87 29.95 -8.83 2.25
C ALA A 87 29.52 -7.94 1.08
N LEU A 88 28.22 -7.80 0.83
CA LEU A 88 27.67 -6.92 -0.20
C LEU A 88 27.92 -5.45 0.13
N ARG A 89 27.76 -5.03 1.38
CA ARG A 89 28.09 -3.67 1.84
C ARG A 89 29.57 -3.35 1.64
N ARG A 90 30.45 -4.30 2.00
CA ARG A 90 31.89 -4.20 1.72
C ARG A 90 32.17 -4.12 0.22
N ALA A 91 31.52 -4.96 -0.59
CA ALA A 91 31.62 -4.91 -2.05
C ALA A 91 31.08 -3.59 -2.64
N ARG A 92 30.14 -2.89 -1.99
CA ARG A 92 29.63 -1.58 -2.45
C ARG A 92 30.40 -0.39 -1.88
N GLY A 93 31.18 -0.59 -0.83
CA GLY A 93 31.94 0.48 -0.16
C GLY A 93 31.09 1.34 0.74
N VAL A 94 30.01 0.74 1.24
CA VAL A 94 29.04 1.36 2.13
C VAL A 94 29.38 0.93 3.57
N PRO A 95 29.18 1.79 4.59
CA PRO A 95 29.36 1.40 5.99
C PRO A 95 28.55 0.14 6.34
N GLU A 96 29.09 -0.71 7.23
CA GLU A 96 28.43 -1.97 7.63
C GLU A 96 27.09 -1.75 8.34
N ASP A 97 26.90 -0.58 8.95
CA ASP A 97 25.71 -0.11 9.66
C ASP A 97 24.78 0.77 8.82
N ALA A 98 24.98 0.83 7.50
CA ALA A 98 24.14 1.65 6.63
C ALA A 98 22.71 1.11 6.52
N ASP A 99 21.74 2.01 6.70
CA ASP A 99 20.31 1.78 6.42
C ASP A 99 20.05 1.77 4.90
N ASP A 100 20.53 0.72 4.24
CA ASP A 100 20.42 0.49 2.79
C ASP A 100 19.23 -0.40 2.41
N GLY A 101 18.43 -0.81 3.40
CA GLY A 101 17.27 -1.67 3.23
C GLY A 101 17.59 -3.12 2.87
N LEU A 102 18.86 -3.56 2.97
CA LEU A 102 19.26 -4.95 2.70
C LEU A 102 19.01 -5.87 3.91
N ASP A 103 18.97 -5.33 5.14
CA ASP A 103 18.59 -6.11 6.34
C ASP A 103 17.11 -6.54 6.34
N ARG A 104 16.32 -5.93 5.45
CA ARG A 104 14.85 -6.02 5.37
C ARG A 104 14.31 -7.41 5.05
N TYR A 105 15.13 -8.31 4.49
CA TYR A 105 14.70 -9.66 4.11
C TYR A 105 14.74 -10.71 5.25
N GLY A 106 15.28 -10.37 6.43
CA GLY A 106 15.21 -11.28 7.58
C GLY A 106 14.92 -10.64 8.92
N ASP A 107 14.75 -9.33 8.98
CA ASP A 107 14.26 -8.65 10.20
C ASP A 107 12.73 -8.47 10.20
N ASP A 108 12.06 -8.51 9.04
CA ASP A 108 10.59 -8.37 8.97
C ASP A 108 9.84 -9.71 9.25
N ASP A 109 10.54 -10.86 9.32
CA ASP A 109 9.97 -12.19 9.65
C ASP A 109 10.55 -12.84 10.92
N ALA A 110 11.64 -12.30 11.48
CA ALA A 110 11.95 -12.56 12.88
C ALA A 110 10.89 -11.78 13.68
N PRO A 111 10.06 -12.41 14.52
CA PRO A 111 9.31 -11.63 15.49
C PRO A 111 10.36 -10.86 16.29
N ASP A 112 10.33 -9.53 16.22
CA ASP A 112 10.95 -8.65 17.21
C ASP A 112 10.87 -9.41 18.53
N ALA A 113 12.01 -9.81 19.11
CA ALA A 113 12.00 -10.39 20.44
C ALA A 113 11.23 -9.37 21.28
N PRO A 114 10.00 -9.69 21.74
CA PRO A 114 9.11 -8.65 22.21
C PRO A 114 9.85 -7.97 23.35
N ALA A 115 10.14 -6.69 23.20
CA ALA A 115 10.55 -5.89 24.33
C ALA A 115 9.48 -6.16 25.38
N THR A 116 9.82 -6.93 26.42
CA THR A 116 8.83 -7.42 27.38
C THR A 116 8.13 -6.17 27.88
N PRO A 117 6.86 -5.95 27.51
CA PRO A 117 6.23 -4.67 27.81
C PRO A 117 6.21 -4.57 29.32
N ALA A 118 6.73 -3.48 29.86
CA ALA A 118 6.77 -3.29 31.30
C ALA A 118 5.37 -3.57 31.87
N GLU A 119 5.26 -4.55 32.76
CA GLU A 119 4.00 -4.95 33.37
C GLU A 119 3.57 -3.85 34.34
N ASP A 120 2.86 -2.85 33.81
CA ASP A 120 2.32 -1.75 34.61
C ASP A 120 0.96 -2.09 35.24
N GLY A 121 0.35 -3.21 34.84
CA GLY A 121 -0.94 -3.67 35.37
C GLY A 121 -2.12 -2.78 34.98
N VAL A 122 -1.95 -1.87 34.02
CA VAL A 122 -2.99 -0.93 33.61
C VAL A 122 -3.74 -1.44 32.38
N ALA A 123 -5.04 -1.70 32.55
CA ALA A 123 -5.93 -2.01 31.43
C ALA A 123 -6.13 -0.76 30.56
N ARG A 124 -5.87 -0.89 29.26
CA ARG A 124 -6.02 0.19 28.28
C ARG A 124 -7.11 -0.13 27.29
N LEU A 125 -7.85 0.88 26.86
CA LEU A 125 -8.82 0.74 25.78
C LEU A 125 -8.07 0.47 24.47
N GLN A 126 -8.46 -0.59 23.80
CA GLN A 126 -7.98 -0.98 22.48
C GLN A 126 -9.15 -1.01 21.50
N LEU A 127 -8.84 -0.79 20.23
CA LEU A 127 -9.76 -0.97 19.12
C LEU A 127 -9.20 -2.02 18.16
N SER A 128 -10.10 -2.78 17.55
CA SER A 128 -9.78 -3.70 16.47
C SER A 128 -10.76 -3.57 15.33
N TRP A 129 -10.35 -3.97 14.13
CA TRP A 129 -11.19 -3.90 12.93
C TRP A 129 -11.95 -5.21 12.69
N SER A 130 -13.26 -5.14 12.45
CA SER A 130 -14.07 -6.28 12.01
C SER A 130 -15.15 -5.86 11.01
N ALA A 131 -14.97 -6.25 9.74
CA ALA A 131 -16.00 -6.18 8.69
C ALA A 131 -16.82 -4.87 8.65
N GLY A 132 -16.16 -3.71 8.65
CA GLY A 132 -16.83 -2.39 8.60
C GLY A 132 -17.15 -1.78 9.98
N ARG A 133 -16.80 -2.46 11.07
CA ARG A 133 -17.03 -2.03 12.45
C ARG A 133 -15.73 -1.97 13.22
N LEU A 134 -15.69 -1.08 14.20
CA LEU A 134 -14.65 -1.02 15.23
C LEU A 134 -15.11 -1.85 16.42
N VAL A 135 -14.23 -2.69 16.94
CA VAL A 135 -14.45 -3.52 18.12
C VAL A 135 -13.59 -3.00 19.26
N ALA A 136 -14.22 -2.43 20.27
CA ALA A 136 -13.60 -2.02 21.51
C ALA A 136 -13.44 -3.22 22.46
N TRP A 137 -12.31 -3.23 23.15
CA TRP A 137 -11.98 -4.15 24.24
C TRP A 137 -10.90 -3.51 25.11
N ALA A 138 -10.71 -3.98 26.33
CA ALA A 138 -9.73 -3.39 27.25
C ALA A 138 -8.92 -4.47 27.97
N ALA A 139 -7.59 -4.34 27.88
CA ALA A 139 -6.60 -5.16 28.58
C ALA A 139 -5.24 -4.46 28.55
N GLY A 140 -4.25 -5.02 29.23
CA GLY A 140 -2.88 -4.51 29.25
C GLY A 140 -1.89 -5.55 29.79
N PRO A 141 -0.57 -5.34 29.62
CA PRO A 141 0.46 -6.19 30.22
C PRO A 141 0.28 -6.28 31.74
N GLY A 142 0.07 -7.49 32.27
CA GLY A 142 -0.19 -7.72 33.70
C GLY A 142 -1.55 -7.25 34.22
N ALA A 143 -2.44 -6.74 33.36
CA ALA A 143 -3.78 -6.30 33.74
C ALA A 143 -4.84 -7.34 33.35
N GLU A 144 -5.82 -7.59 34.23
CA GLU A 144 -6.96 -8.43 33.88
C GLU A 144 -7.81 -7.77 32.78
N ALA A 145 -8.24 -8.57 31.81
CA ALA A 145 -9.12 -8.09 30.75
C ALA A 145 -10.49 -7.71 31.32
N LEU A 146 -11.02 -6.56 30.91
CA LEU A 146 -12.33 -6.11 31.41
C LEU A 146 -13.46 -6.99 30.85
N ASP A 147 -14.46 -7.21 31.71
CA ASP A 147 -15.74 -7.79 31.30
C ASP A 147 -16.60 -6.76 30.54
N ARG A 148 -17.81 -7.16 30.11
CA ARG A 148 -18.66 -6.27 29.31
C ARG A 148 -19.14 -5.05 30.08
N ALA A 149 -19.43 -5.20 31.38
CA ALA A 149 -19.92 -4.09 32.20
C ALA A 149 -18.81 -3.07 32.45
N GLY A 150 -17.62 -3.55 32.82
CA GLY A 150 -16.42 -2.74 32.97
C GLY A 150 -16.01 -2.04 31.68
N LEU A 151 -16.06 -2.73 30.53
CA LEU A 151 -15.77 -2.10 29.23
C LEU A 151 -16.77 -0.99 28.88
N THR A 152 -18.05 -1.17 29.20
CA THR A 152 -19.07 -0.13 28.95
C THR A 152 -18.79 1.11 29.79
N ALA A 153 -18.56 0.93 31.10
CA ALA A 153 -18.19 2.03 31.99
C ALA A 153 -16.90 2.72 31.53
N PHE A 154 -15.91 1.94 31.08
CA PHE A 154 -14.64 2.50 30.63
C PHE A 154 -14.80 3.33 29.34
N LEU A 155 -15.65 2.89 28.41
CA LEU A 155 -16.01 3.67 27.22
C LEU A 155 -16.68 5.01 27.60
N ASP A 156 -17.57 5.02 28.60
CA ASP A 156 -18.16 6.26 29.12
C ASP A 156 -17.10 7.19 29.72
N GLU A 157 -16.20 6.66 30.55
CA GLU A 157 -15.11 7.43 31.19
C GLU A 157 -14.14 8.08 30.22
N VAL A 158 -13.89 7.44 29.07
CA VAL A 158 -13.04 8.02 28.02
C VAL A 158 -13.84 8.88 27.02
N GLY A 159 -15.15 9.03 27.20
CA GLY A 159 -16.03 9.82 26.33
C GLY A 159 -16.40 9.13 25.02
N ALA A 160 -16.20 7.82 24.91
CA ALA A 160 -16.52 7.00 23.75
C ALA A 160 -17.89 6.28 23.86
N GLY A 161 -18.63 6.49 24.95
CA GLY A 161 -19.87 5.75 25.24
C GLY A 161 -21.15 6.24 24.56
N ALA A 162 -21.13 7.43 23.94
CA ALA A 162 -22.31 8.00 23.28
C ALA A 162 -22.90 7.14 22.12
N PRO A 163 -22.10 6.44 21.29
CA PRO A 163 -22.62 5.57 20.23
C PRO A 163 -23.33 4.31 20.77
N SER A 164 -24.19 3.71 19.94
CA SER A 164 -24.87 2.45 20.27
C SER A 164 -23.96 1.23 20.07
N TRP A 165 -23.12 0.94 21.07
CA TRP A 165 -22.26 -0.24 21.09
C TRP A 165 -23.05 -1.55 21.15
N ALA A 166 -22.79 -2.47 20.22
CA ALA A 166 -23.42 -3.79 20.18
C ALA A 166 -22.48 -4.88 20.73
N PRO A 167 -22.98 -5.91 21.41
CA PRO A 167 -22.17 -7.05 21.83
C PRO A 167 -21.41 -7.70 20.67
N HIS A 168 -20.12 -7.99 20.89
CA HIS A 168 -19.26 -8.74 19.98
C HIS A 168 -18.71 -9.99 20.66
N ALA A 169 -18.26 -10.96 19.85
CA ALA A 169 -17.51 -12.11 20.36
C ALA A 169 -16.26 -11.65 21.11
N SER A 170 -15.85 -12.41 22.13
CA SER A 170 -14.68 -12.09 22.93
C SER A 170 -13.41 -12.04 22.09
N VAL A 171 -12.56 -11.05 22.37
CA VAL A 171 -11.28 -10.87 21.69
C VAL A 171 -10.24 -11.80 22.32
N GLN A 172 -9.57 -12.61 21.50
CA GLN A 172 -8.49 -13.47 21.96
C GLN A 172 -7.23 -12.63 22.17
N ILE A 173 -6.63 -12.72 23.35
CA ILE A 173 -5.37 -12.06 23.66
C ILE A 173 -4.30 -13.14 23.82
N PRO A 174 -3.21 -13.12 23.01
CA PRO A 174 -2.15 -14.10 23.14
C PRO A 174 -1.58 -14.13 24.57
N GLY A 175 -1.59 -15.30 25.20
CA GLY A 175 -1.04 -15.49 26.54
C GLY A 175 -1.88 -14.92 27.70
N ALA A 176 -3.09 -14.42 27.45
CA ALA A 176 -3.97 -13.87 28.49
C ALA A 176 -5.42 -14.34 28.35
N ALA A 177 -6.26 -14.02 29.35
CA ALA A 177 -7.69 -14.28 29.29
C ALA A 177 -8.37 -13.47 28.17
N ASN A 178 -9.46 -14.00 27.64
CA ASN A 178 -10.21 -13.34 26.58
C ASN A 178 -10.90 -12.07 27.09
N ALA A 179 -10.80 -10.98 26.35
CA ALA A 179 -11.48 -9.73 26.67
C ALA A 179 -12.90 -9.70 26.12
N ALA A 180 -13.82 -9.05 26.84
CA ALA A 180 -15.13 -8.74 26.29
C ALA A 180 -14.98 -7.77 25.10
N GLY A 181 -15.82 -7.94 24.08
CA GLY A 181 -15.84 -7.09 22.88
C GLY A 181 -17.16 -6.36 22.72
N LEU A 182 -17.09 -5.09 22.33
CA LEU A 182 -18.22 -4.27 21.90
C LEU A 182 -17.94 -3.69 20.51
N ALA A 183 -18.89 -3.75 19.59
CA ALA A 183 -18.74 -3.31 18.21
C ALA A 183 -19.60 -2.09 17.90
N VAL A 184 -19.06 -1.17 17.11
CA VAL A 184 -19.75 0.04 16.63
C VAL A 184 -19.45 0.27 15.14
N PRO A 185 -20.41 0.76 14.33
CA PRO A 185 -20.11 1.28 13.00
C PRO A 185 -19.03 2.35 13.06
N ALA A 186 -18.07 2.32 12.13
CA ALA A 186 -16.95 3.25 12.16
C ALA A 186 -17.38 4.73 12.16
N GLY A 187 -18.48 5.04 11.45
CA GLY A 187 -19.04 6.39 11.38
C GLY A 187 -19.48 6.98 12.71
N ASP A 188 -20.08 6.16 13.58
CA ASP A 188 -20.73 6.64 14.80
C ASP A 188 -19.70 7.13 15.83
N ILE A 189 -18.44 6.71 15.72
CA ILE A 189 -17.35 7.07 16.63
C ILE A 189 -16.31 8.01 16.00
N LEU A 190 -16.49 8.44 14.74
CA LEU A 190 -15.54 9.33 14.06
C LEU A 190 -15.29 10.63 14.81
N GLY A 191 -16.34 11.24 15.38
CA GLY A 191 -16.21 12.48 16.15
C GLY A 191 -15.30 12.30 17.38
N TRP A 192 -15.41 11.18 18.07
CA TRP A 192 -14.53 10.85 19.19
C TRP A 192 -13.11 10.54 18.70
N LEU A 193 -12.94 9.76 17.63
CA LEU A 193 -11.62 9.46 17.06
C LEU A 193 -10.88 10.72 16.60
N ALA A 194 -11.58 11.71 16.07
CA ALA A 194 -11.00 13.00 15.69
C ALA A 194 -10.50 13.78 16.91
N ALA A 195 -11.23 13.73 18.03
CA ALA A 195 -10.85 14.39 19.29
C ALA A 195 -9.74 13.67 20.07
N VAL A 196 -9.44 12.40 19.76
CA VAL A 196 -8.36 11.63 20.42
C VAL A 196 -6.98 12.25 20.17
N GLN A 197 -6.77 12.97 19.06
CA GLN A 197 -5.47 13.60 18.77
C GLN A 197 -5.05 14.61 19.84
N ASP A 198 -6.02 15.31 20.44
CA ASP A 198 -5.78 16.28 21.52
C ASP A 198 -5.52 15.59 22.89
N ARG A 199 -5.62 14.25 22.95
CA ARG A 199 -5.46 13.43 24.16
C ARG A 199 -4.26 12.50 24.05
N ALA A 200 -3.18 12.98 23.43
CA ALA A 200 -1.96 12.21 23.21
C ALA A 200 -1.30 11.71 24.52
N ASP A 201 -1.59 12.30 25.67
CA ASP A 201 -1.02 11.86 26.95
C ASP A 201 -1.96 10.98 27.78
N ASP A 202 -3.15 10.62 27.27
CA ASP A 202 -4.07 9.76 28.00
C ASP A 202 -3.59 8.29 27.97
N GLU A 203 -2.96 7.86 29.05
CA GLU A 203 -2.40 6.52 29.23
C GLU A 203 -3.46 5.41 29.20
N ARG A 204 -4.74 5.76 29.41
CA ARG A 204 -5.87 4.82 29.32
C ARG A 204 -6.15 4.39 27.88
N LEU A 205 -5.66 5.14 26.88
CA LEU A 205 -5.85 4.85 25.46
C LEU A 205 -4.66 4.08 24.88
N GLY A 206 -4.92 2.87 24.42
CA GLY A 206 -3.92 2.01 23.79
C GLY A 206 -3.45 2.50 22.42
N ALA A 207 -2.33 1.95 21.96
CA ALA A 207 -1.74 2.28 20.66
C ALA A 207 -2.71 2.09 19.48
N SER A 208 -3.58 1.08 19.54
CA SER A 208 -4.56 0.84 18.47
C SER A 208 -5.57 1.98 18.34
N VAL A 209 -6.07 2.55 19.45
CA VAL A 209 -6.97 3.72 19.45
C VAL A 209 -6.33 4.90 18.73
N ARG A 210 -5.05 5.16 19.06
CA ARG A 210 -4.27 6.27 18.48
C ARG A 210 -4.03 6.05 16.99
N TRP A 211 -3.75 4.81 16.59
CA TRP A 211 -3.64 4.45 15.18
C TRP A 211 -4.95 4.70 14.41
N PHE A 212 -6.11 4.26 14.95
CA PHE A 212 -7.41 4.55 14.33
C PHE A 212 -7.74 6.04 14.29
N SER A 213 -7.38 6.80 15.33
CA SER A 213 -7.50 8.27 15.34
C SER A 213 -6.69 8.93 14.22
N ALA A 214 -5.43 8.49 14.02
CA ALA A 214 -4.59 8.99 12.95
C ALA A 214 -5.13 8.64 11.54
N VAL A 215 -5.67 7.43 11.35
CA VAL A 215 -6.35 7.05 10.09
C VAL A 215 -7.65 7.84 9.89
N ALA A 216 -8.41 8.13 10.95
CA ALA A 216 -9.61 8.95 10.88
C ALA A 216 -9.29 10.39 10.45
N ALA A 217 -8.24 10.99 11.01
CA ALA A 217 -7.76 12.30 10.59
C ALA A 217 -7.33 12.31 9.11
N TRP A 218 -6.67 11.24 8.64
CA TRP A 218 -6.35 11.10 7.21
C TRP A 218 -7.60 10.97 6.34
N ALA A 219 -8.62 10.23 6.78
CA ALA A 219 -9.90 10.16 6.07
C ALA A 219 -10.57 11.54 5.95
N VAL A 220 -10.57 12.34 7.03
CA VAL A 220 -11.07 13.72 7.03
C VAL A 220 -10.28 14.59 6.06
N GLU A 221 -8.95 14.48 6.06
CA GLU A 221 -8.08 15.20 5.13
C GLU A 221 -8.41 14.88 3.66
N LEU A 222 -8.60 13.60 3.32
CA LEU A 222 -8.98 13.18 1.97
C LEU A 222 -10.34 13.75 1.58
N VAL A 223 -11.34 13.68 2.45
CA VAL A 223 -12.67 14.23 2.18
C VAL A 223 -12.63 15.75 2.02
N ALA A 224 -11.90 16.46 2.88
CA ALA A 224 -11.73 17.91 2.80
C ALA A 224 -11.07 18.35 1.50
N LYS A 225 -10.15 17.53 0.95
CA LYS A 225 -9.53 17.74 -0.36
C LYS A 225 -10.41 17.33 -1.55
N GLY A 226 -11.57 16.71 -1.30
CA GLY A 226 -12.41 16.12 -2.35
C GLY A 226 -11.78 14.86 -2.98
N SER A 227 -10.81 14.23 -2.33
CA SER A 227 -10.08 13.03 -2.78
C SER A 227 -10.87 11.75 -2.49
N MET A 228 -12.07 11.68 -3.03
CA MET A 228 -12.97 10.53 -2.91
C MET A 228 -13.84 10.41 -4.17
N VAL A 229 -14.38 9.22 -4.42
CA VAL A 229 -15.32 8.97 -5.51
C VAL A 229 -16.45 8.02 -5.07
N PRO A 230 -17.69 8.24 -5.52
CA PRO A 230 -18.80 7.34 -5.24
C PRO A 230 -18.76 6.17 -6.24
N LEU A 231 -18.85 4.94 -5.72
CA LEU A 231 -18.90 3.72 -6.51
C LEU A 231 -20.22 2.98 -6.28
N LEU A 232 -20.75 2.37 -7.34
CA LEU A 232 -21.95 1.55 -7.26
C LEU A 232 -21.57 0.10 -6.91
N LYS A 233 -21.99 -0.39 -5.75
CA LYS A 233 -21.65 -1.73 -5.26
C LYS A 233 -22.88 -2.63 -5.18
N GLN A 234 -22.70 -3.89 -5.56
CA GLN A 234 -23.73 -4.93 -5.50
C GLN A 234 -23.43 -5.88 -4.36
N LYS A 235 -24.42 -6.18 -3.52
CA LYS A 235 -24.25 -7.21 -2.49
C LYS A 235 -24.12 -8.59 -3.15
N ARG A 236 -23.27 -9.43 -2.56
CA ARG A 236 -23.10 -10.82 -3.03
C ARG A 236 -24.42 -11.57 -2.93
N LYS A 237 -24.71 -12.36 -3.96
CA LYS A 237 -25.89 -13.21 -4.02
C LYS A 237 -25.77 -14.36 -3.01
N ARG A 238 -26.84 -14.67 -2.28
CA ARG A 238 -26.94 -15.94 -1.54
C ARG A 238 -26.94 -17.10 -2.54
N ARG A 239 -26.05 -18.07 -2.34
CA ARG A 239 -25.90 -19.27 -3.18
C ARG A 239 -27.28 -19.96 -3.29
N GLY A 240 -27.74 -20.24 -4.52
CA GLY A 240 -29.02 -20.91 -4.77
C GLY A 240 -30.25 -20.01 -4.98
N SER A 241 -30.13 -18.68 -4.86
CA SER A 241 -31.26 -17.79 -5.21
C SER A 241 -31.51 -17.78 -6.72
N GLY A 242 -32.76 -17.88 -7.17
CA GLY A 242 -33.16 -17.69 -8.57
C GLY A 242 -33.34 -16.21 -8.96
N ASP A 243 -33.24 -15.30 -7.99
CA ASP A 243 -33.54 -13.88 -8.19
C ASP A 243 -32.55 -13.25 -9.18
N LYS A 244 -33.11 -12.55 -10.17
CA LYS A 244 -32.37 -11.79 -11.18
C LYS A 244 -32.01 -10.40 -10.67
N ASN A 245 -32.64 -9.95 -9.59
CA ASN A 245 -32.36 -8.68 -8.96
C ASN A 245 -31.21 -8.79 -7.95
N ARG A 246 -30.55 -7.66 -7.72
CA ARG A 246 -29.52 -7.50 -6.69
C ARG A 246 -29.82 -6.27 -5.86
N LEU A 247 -29.40 -6.36 -4.60
CA LEU A 247 -29.34 -5.21 -3.72
C LEU A 247 -28.09 -4.40 -4.05
N VAL A 248 -28.30 -3.12 -4.33
CA VAL A 248 -27.31 -2.17 -4.81
C VAL A 248 -27.25 -1.00 -3.85
N HIS A 249 -26.07 -0.44 -3.65
CA HIS A 249 -25.85 0.75 -2.82
C HIS A 249 -24.67 1.56 -3.33
N VAL A 250 -24.63 2.83 -2.97
CA VAL A 250 -23.47 3.70 -3.17
C VAL A 250 -22.47 3.51 -2.03
N ARG A 251 -21.20 3.40 -2.38
CA ARG A 251 -20.08 3.37 -1.44
C ARG A 251 -19.04 4.40 -1.88
N TRP A 252 -18.72 5.33 -0.99
CA TRP A 252 -17.61 6.24 -1.25
C TRP A 252 -16.29 5.54 -0.99
N THR A 253 -15.33 5.80 -1.87
CA THR A 253 -13.99 5.20 -1.83
C THR A 253 -12.97 6.31 -1.91
N PRO A 254 -11.90 6.28 -1.09
CA PRO A 254 -10.83 7.25 -1.21
C PRO A 254 -10.20 7.20 -2.61
N ALA A 255 -9.80 8.35 -3.10
CA ALA A 255 -9.14 8.53 -4.37
C ALA A 255 -7.78 9.22 -4.15
N LEU A 256 -6.84 9.02 -5.06
CA LEU A 256 -5.49 9.59 -5.02
C LEU A 256 -4.78 9.30 -3.69
N VAL A 257 -4.97 8.09 -3.17
CA VAL A 257 -4.34 7.65 -1.93
C VAL A 257 -2.84 7.54 -2.14
N ASP A 258 -2.08 8.29 -1.35
CA ASP A 258 -0.63 8.18 -1.30
C ASP A 258 -0.22 6.77 -0.86
N ALA A 259 0.42 6.03 -1.78
CA ALA A 259 0.84 4.66 -1.55
C ALA A 259 1.91 4.53 -0.47
N ALA A 260 2.81 5.50 -0.33
CA ALA A 260 3.86 5.52 0.68
C ALA A 260 3.27 5.78 2.06
N ARG A 261 2.35 6.76 2.17
CA ARG A 261 1.62 7.01 3.42
C ARG A 261 0.77 5.81 3.84
N LEU A 262 0.10 5.13 2.89
CA LEU A 262 -0.64 3.91 3.17
C LEU A 262 0.28 2.80 3.71
N THR A 263 1.47 2.63 3.12
CA THR A 263 2.48 1.67 3.59
C THR A 263 2.97 2.04 4.99
N ALA A 264 3.21 3.33 5.27
CA ALA A 264 3.65 3.79 6.58
C ALA A 264 2.61 3.48 7.66
N PHE A 265 1.32 3.74 7.41
CA PHE A 265 0.24 3.36 8.32
C PHE A 265 0.14 1.85 8.52
N ALA A 266 0.32 1.06 7.46
CA ALA A 266 0.32 -0.39 7.55
C ALA A 266 1.49 -0.92 8.40
N LYS A 267 2.70 -0.37 8.24
CA LYS A 267 3.89 -0.73 9.03
C LYS A 267 3.72 -0.33 10.50
N ALA A 268 3.13 0.84 10.76
CA ALA A 268 2.90 1.34 12.12
C ALA A 268 1.67 0.72 12.81
N MET A 269 0.97 -0.23 12.17
CA MET A 269 -0.27 -0.80 12.69
C MET A 269 -0.01 -1.69 13.92
N PRO A 270 -0.57 -1.36 15.10
CA PRO A 270 -0.44 -2.23 16.27
C PRO A 270 -1.18 -3.56 16.05
N GLY A 271 -0.64 -4.67 16.55
CA GLY A 271 -1.28 -5.98 16.46
C GLY A 271 -2.71 -6.01 17.02
N ALA A 272 -2.96 -5.22 18.07
CA ALA A 272 -4.29 -5.01 18.64
C ALA A 272 -5.33 -4.52 17.59
N ALA A 273 -4.94 -3.67 16.64
CA ALA A 273 -5.84 -3.21 15.58
C ALA A 273 -6.36 -4.35 14.69
N ARG A 274 -5.60 -5.45 14.61
CA ARG A 274 -5.90 -6.64 13.80
C ARG A 274 -6.41 -7.84 14.59
N ALA A 275 -6.57 -7.74 15.91
CA ALA A 275 -6.89 -8.87 16.77
C ALA A 275 -8.16 -9.65 16.35
N VAL A 276 -9.12 -9.00 15.69
CA VAL A 276 -10.34 -9.64 15.15
C VAL A 276 -10.52 -9.39 13.64
N ALA A 277 -9.46 -8.95 12.96
CA ALA A 277 -9.51 -8.69 11.53
C ALA A 277 -9.62 -9.99 10.74
N THR A 278 -10.37 -9.94 9.64
CA THR A 278 -10.52 -11.09 8.74
C THR A 278 -9.36 -11.24 7.76
N SER A 279 -8.55 -10.19 7.58
CA SER A 279 -7.34 -10.22 6.74
C SER A 279 -6.10 -10.27 7.63
N SER A 280 -5.13 -11.10 7.25
CA SER A 280 -3.79 -11.15 7.82
C SER A 280 -2.85 -10.09 7.25
N GLU A 281 -3.28 -9.28 6.29
CA GLU A 281 -2.43 -8.27 5.66
C GLU A 281 -2.68 -6.89 6.24
N ALA A 282 -1.64 -6.25 6.81
CA ALA A 282 -1.77 -4.94 7.45
C ALA A 282 -2.18 -3.86 6.46
N ARG A 283 -1.66 -3.94 5.23
CA ARG A 283 -2.01 -3.01 4.15
C ARG A 283 -3.49 -3.10 3.77
N ASP A 284 -4.03 -4.31 3.68
CA ASP A 284 -5.46 -4.51 3.38
C ASP A 284 -6.35 -3.97 4.49
N VAL A 285 -6.00 -4.24 5.75
CA VAL A 285 -6.75 -3.72 6.91
C VAL A 285 -6.70 -2.19 6.91
N THR A 286 -5.54 -1.58 6.68
CA THR A 286 -5.39 -0.12 6.59
C THR A 286 -6.30 0.46 5.51
N ASN A 287 -6.29 -0.12 4.31
CA ASN A 287 -7.12 0.32 3.21
C ASN A 287 -8.63 0.15 3.50
N LEU A 288 -9.02 -0.97 4.12
CA LEU A 288 -10.41 -1.22 4.52
C LEU A 288 -10.90 -0.20 5.56
N VAL A 289 -10.09 0.11 6.55
CA VAL A 289 -10.38 1.10 7.59
C VAL A 289 -10.51 2.49 6.98
N LEU A 290 -9.50 2.93 6.21
CA LEU A 290 -9.51 4.22 5.53
C LEU A 290 -10.75 4.37 4.63
N THR A 291 -11.05 3.33 3.84
CA THR A 291 -12.22 3.31 2.97
C THR A 291 -13.52 3.43 3.76
N ALA A 292 -13.66 2.73 4.89
CA ALA A 292 -14.87 2.77 5.69
C ALA A 292 -15.07 4.13 6.39
N MET A 293 -13.98 4.77 6.82
CA MET A 293 -14.04 6.10 7.44
C MET A 293 -14.43 7.16 6.42
N VAL A 294 -13.81 7.17 5.23
CA VAL A 294 -14.22 8.05 4.11
C VAL A 294 -15.67 7.82 3.73
N ASP A 295 -16.09 6.56 3.62
CA ASP A 295 -17.47 6.18 3.31
C ASP A 295 -18.47 6.71 4.34
N ALA A 296 -18.16 6.61 5.62
CA ALA A 296 -19.00 7.12 6.69
C ALA A 296 -19.13 8.64 6.65
N ILE A 297 -18.03 9.38 6.50
CA ILE A 297 -18.04 10.85 6.42
C ILE A 297 -18.92 11.32 5.26
N CYS A 298 -18.71 10.75 4.06
CA CYS A 298 -19.44 11.16 2.87
C CYS A 298 -20.92 10.80 2.94
N ARG A 299 -21.30 9.64 3.49
CA ARG A 299 -22.71 9.28 3.69
C ARG A 299 -23.42 10.22 4.66
N GLN A 300 -22.79 10.53 5.79
CA GLN A 300 -23.34 11.47 6.76
C GLN A 300 -23.55 12.85 6.12
N ALA A 301 -22.57 13.33 5.35
CA ALA A 301 -22.71 14.59 4.61
C ALA A 301 -23.85 14.52 3.57
N ALA A 302 -23.96 13.41 2.82
CA ALA A 302 -25.00 13.23 1.82
C ALA A 302 -26.42 13.21 2.43
N GLN A 303 -26.59 12.68 3.65
CA GLN A 303 -27.87 12.70 4.36
C GLN A 303 -28.35 14.11 4.75
N MET A 304 -27.43 15.08 4.82
CA MET A 304 -27.75 16.47 5.14
C MET A 304 -28.19 17.27 3.91
N VAL A 305 -28.09 16.69 2.70
CA VAL A 305 -28.40 17.36 1.44
C VAL A 305 -29.81 16.95 0.98
N VAL A 306 -30.63 17.94 0.61
CA VAL A 306 -31.93 17.69 -0.02
C VAL A 306 -31.71 17.28 -1.47
N VAL A 307 -32.09 16.05 -1.81
CA VAL A 307 -32.03 15.50 -3.16
C VAL A 307 -33.44 15.24 -3.71
N ALA A 308 -33.54 15.10 -5.03
CA ALA A 308 -34.79 14.70 -5.68
C ALA A 308 -35.23 13.30 -5.19
N ALA A 309 -36.54 13.04 -5.26
CA ALA A 309 -37.08 11.74 -4.88
C ALA A 309 -36.48 10.63 -5.77
N PRO A 310 -36.03 9.49 -5.18
CA PRO A 310 -35.49 8.39 -5.96
C PRO A 310 -36.57 7.76 -6.84
N PRO A 311 -36.20 7.14 -7.97
CA PRO A 311 -37.16 6.47 -8.85
C PRO A 311 -37.89 5.34 -8.10
N PRO A 312 -39.21 5.18 -8.30
CA PRO A 312 -40.01 4.19 -7.57
C PRO A 312 -39.67 2.75 -7.94
N THR A 313 -39.18 2.54 -9.16
CA THR A 313 -38.73 1.24 -9.68
C THR A 313 -37.46 1.43 -10.48
N VAL A 314 -36.51 0.50 -10.33
CA VAL A 314 -35.22 0.54 -11.02
C VAL A 314 -35.05 -0.72 -11.88
N SER A 315 -35.17 -0.54 -13.19
CA SER A 315 -35.18 -1.59 -14.21
C SER A 315 -34.34 -1.27 -15.44
N ARG A 316 -34.07 0.02 -15.69
CA ARG A 316 -33.28 0.52 -16.84
C ARG A 316 -31.97 1.19 -16.40
N PRO A 317 -30.96 1.30 -17.28
CA PRO A 317 -29.69 1.95 -16.93
C PRO A 317 -29.85 3.40 -16.44
N SER A 318 -30.75 4.18 -17.04
CA SER A 318 -31.03 5.56 -16.62
C SER A 318 -31.61 5.64 -15.21
N GLU A 319 -32.48 4.70 -14.84
CA GLU A 319 -33.09 4.61 -13.51
C GLU A 319 -32.03 4.19 -12.47
N VAL A 320 -31.06 3.34 -12.85
CA VAL A 320 -29.92 3.03 -11.97
C VAL A 320 -29.04 4.25 -11.76
N ALA A 321 -28.80 5.06 -12.80
CA ALA A 321 -28.04 6.30 -12.69
C ALA A 321 -28.76 7.34 -11.82
N GLU A 322 -30.07 7.49 -11.95
CA GLU A 322 -30.87 8.37 -11.10
C GLU A 322 -30.90 7.88 -9.65
N ALA A 323 -31.07 6.58 -9.42
CA ALA A 323 -30.97 5.98 -8.09
C ALA A 323 -29.57 6.16 -7.48
N PHE A 324 -28.51 6.10 -8.28
CA PHE A 324 -27.14 6.38 -7.83
C PHE A 324 -26.99 7.82 -7.34
N LEU A 325 -27.49 8.80 -8.09
CA LEU A 325 -27.38 10.23 -7.74
C LEU A 325 -28.28 10.62 -6.55
N THR A 326 -29.45 10.02 -6.43
CA THR A 326 -30.42 10.31 -5.34
C THR A 326 -30.11 9.54 -4.06
N ARG A 327 -29.16 8.59 -4.08
CA ARG A 327 -28.81 7.73 -2.93
C ARG A 327 -27.32 7.71 -2.62
N LEU A 328 -26.68 8.88 -2.74
CA LEU A 328 -25.29 9.10 -2.32
C LEU A 328 -25.09 8.90 -0.80
N ASP A 329 -26.18 8.90 -0.04
CA ASP A 329 -26.24 8.49 1.36
C ASP A 329 -26.01 6.98 1.59
N GLY A 330 -25.93 6.19 0.51
CA GLY A 330 -25.73 4.76 0.55
C GLY A 330 -26.99 3.95 0.81
N SER A 331 -28.17 4.56 0.82
CA SER A 331 -29.43 3.83 0.99
C SER A 331 -29.62 2.78 -0.11
N GLU A 332 -30.07 1.59 0.30
CA GLU A 332 -30.09 0.43 -0.58
C GLU A 332 -31.31 0.46 -1.52
N PHE A 333 -31.11 -0.01 -2.76
CA PHE A 333 -32.17 -0.22 -3.72
C PHE A 333 -31.98 -1.51 -4.52
N THR A 334 -33.04 -1.98 -5.15
CA THR A 334 -33.05 -3.24 -5.90
C THR A 334 -33.06 -2.96 -7.39
N ALA A 335 -32.19 -3.62 -8.15
CA ALA A 335 -32.15 -3.51 -9.60
C ALA A 335 -31.78 -4.85 -10.27
N PRO A 336 -32.18 -5.10 -11.53
CA PRO A 336 -31.71 -6.26 -12.30
C PRO A 336 -30.18 -6.31 -12.35
N SER A 337 -29.63 -7.49 -12.07
CA SER A 337 -28.17 -7.69 -11.91
C SER A 337 -27.35 -7.25 -13.13
N VAL A 338 -27.89 -7.46 -14.34
CA VAL A 338 -27.20 -7.11 -15.59
C VAL A 338 -27.16 -5.59 -15.73
N VAL A 339 -28.32 -4.93 -15.60
CA VAL A 339 -28.46 -3.48 -15.72
C VAL A 339 -27.63 -2.73 -14.68
N ALA A 340 -27.68 -3.17 -13.42
CA ALA A 340 -26.84 -2.62 -12.37
C ALA A 340 -25.34 -2.90 -12.60
N GLY A 341 -25.01 -4.04 -13.23
CA GLY A 341 -23.63 -4.41 -13.54
C GLY A 341 -23.02 -3.54 -14.62
N ASP A 342 -23.80 -3.22 -15.65
CA ASP A 342 -23.36 -2.38 -16.76
C ASP A 342 -23.04 -0.96 -16.28
N VAL A 343 -23.92 -0.36 -15.48
CA VAL A 343 -23.71 0.98 -14.90
C VAL A 343 -22.57 0.97 -13.89
N ALA A 344 -22.51 -0.02 -12.99
CA ALA A 344 -21.39 -0.16 -12.05
C ALA A 344 -20.04 -0.28 -12.79
N GLY A 345 -19.99 -1.07 -13.86
CA GLY A 345 -18.78 -1.21 -14.67
C GLY A 345 -18.36 0.08 -15.39
N GLN A 346 -19.32 0.93 -15.79
CA GLN A 346 -19.01 2.26 -16.35
C GLN A 346 -18.43 3.18 -15.28
N ILE A 347 -19.04 3.23 -14.09
CA ILE A 347 -18.56 4.03 -12.95
C ILE A 347 -17.18 3.55 -12.49
N ASP A 348 -16.97 2.23 -12.35
CA ASP A 348 -15.68 1.66 -11.96
C ASP A 348 -14.60 2.00 -13.00
N ARG A 349 -14.90 1.98 -14.31
CA ARG A 349 -13.94 2.40 -15.35
C ARG A 349 -13.57 3.88 -15.26
N TRP A 350 -14.54 4.75 -14.96
CA TRP A 350 -14.31 6.17 -14.76
C TRP A 350 -13.47 6.45 -13.51
N ALA A 351 -13.72 5.73 -12.41
CA ALA A 351 -13.05 5.93 -11.13
C ALA A 351 -11.69 5.20 -11.01
N LYS A 352 -11.46 4.16 -11.82
CA LYS A 352 -10.25 3.32 -11.75
C LYS A 352 -8.94 4.11 -11.70
N PRO A 353 -8.72 5.16 -12.52
CA PRO A 353 -7.47 5.92 -12.52
C PRO A 353 -7.12 6.56 -11.17
N VAL A 354 -8.13 6.95 -10.40
CA VAL A 354 -7.93 7.68 -9.14
C VAL A 354 -8.03 6.78 -7.92
N VAL A 355 -8.77 5.66 -7.99
CA VAL A 355 -8.87 4.68 -6.89
C VAL A 355 -7.68 3.74 -6.86
N ASN A 356 -7.14 3.40 -8.03
CA ASN A 356 -5.96 2.56 -8.18
C ASN A 356 -5.00 3.27 -9.14
N PRO A 357 -4.32 4.34 -8.69
CA PRO A 357 -3.33 5.01 -9.52
C PRO A 357 -2.32 3.97 -9.97
N SER A 358 -2.19 3.80 -11.28
CA SER A 358 -1.28 2.84 -11.88
C SER A 358 0.12 3.12 -11.31
N THR A 359 0.78 2.09 -10.77
CA THR A 359 2.20 2.19 -10.33
C THR A 359 3.15 2.49 -11.49
N ARG A 360 2.63 2.61 -12.71
CA ARG A 360 3.35 2.91 -13.94
C ARG A 360 2.97 4.32 -14.38
N GLN A 361 3.62 5.30 -13.78
CA GLN A 361 3.51 6.68 -14.20
C GLN A 361 4.04 6.80 -15.63
N ILE A 362 3.20 7.37 -16.51
CA ILE A 362 3.69 7.96 -17.74
C ILE A 362 4.56 9.16 -17.33
N VAL A 363 5.77 9.25 -17.88
CA VAL A 363 6.69 10.35 -17.64
C VAL A 363 6.69 11.27 -18.85
N VAL A 364 6.39 12.55 -18.63
CA VAL A 364 6.54 13.59 -19.64
C VAL A 364 7.93 14.19 -19.47
N GLN A 365 8.83 13.91 -20.42
CA GLN A 365 10.19 14.42 -20.43
C GLN A 365 10.30 15.55 -21.45
N LEU A 366 10.85 16.69 -21.03
CA LEU A 366 11.20 17.80 -21.89
C LEU A 366 12.72 17.90 -21.98
N ASP A 367 13.27 17.65 -23.16
CA ASP A 367 14.69 17.81 -23.44
C ASP A 367 15.02 19.30 -23.71
N PRO A 368 16.24 19.76 -23.36
CA PRO A 368 16.67 21.12 -23.65
C PRO A 368 16.66 21.42 -25.15
N PRO A 369 16.62 22.70 -25.55
CA PRO A 369 16.51 23.06 -26.95
C PRO A 369 17.76 22.66 -27.72
N ASP A 370 17.57 22.24 -28.96
CA ASP A 370 18.67 21.98 -29.89
C ASP A 370 19.31 23.29 -30.40
N VAL A 371 20.29 23.17 -31.29
CA VAL A 371 20.99 24.32 -31.90
C VAL A 371 20.03 25.24 -32.68
N GLY A 372 18.89 24.73 -33.12
CA GLY A 372 17.83 25.49 -33.78
C GLY A 372 16.81 26.12 -32.82
N GLY A 373 16.98 25.95 -31.50
CA GLY A 373 16.04 26.45 -30.49
C GLY A 373 14.79 25.60 -30.32
N ALA A 374 14.73 24.41 -30.92
CA ALA A 374 13.57 23.52 -30.84
C ALA A 374 13.66 22.64 -29.58
N TRP A 375 12.60 22.67 -28.76
CA TRP A 375 12.50 21.84 -27.56
C TRP A 375 11.82 20.52 -27.90
N HIS A 376 12.35 19.41 -27.40
CA HIS A 376 11.82 18.10 -27.71
C HIS A 376 11.10 17.48 -26.51
N LEU A 377 9.81 17.23 -26.65
CA LEU A 377 9.00 16.57 -25.63
C LEU A 377 8.80 15.09 -26.00
N LYS A 378 9.03 14.22 -25.02
CA LYS A 378 8.86 12.76 -25.10
C LYS A 378 7.95 12.27 -23.99
N VAL A 379 7.05 11.36 -24.34
CA VAL A 379 6.24 10.62 -23.38
C VAL A 379 6.85 9.24 -23.22
N LEU A 380 7.28 8.95 -21.99
CA LEU A 380 7.91 7.69 -21.61
C LEU A 380 7.00 6.87 -20.70
N ALA A 381 7.13 5.55 -20.75
CA ALA A 381 6.45 4.65 -19.84
C ALA A 381 7.34 3.44 -19.49
N PRO A 382 7.10 2.75 -18.37
CA PRO A 382 7.89 1.58 -17.99
C PRO A 382 7.75 0.44 -19.01
N GLY A 383 8.88 0.05 -19.59
CA GLY A 383 9.02 -1.11 -20.47
C GLY A 383 9.13 -2.45 -19.73
N PRO A 384 9.45 -3.55 -20.43
CA PRO A 384 9.59 -4.90 -19.86
C PRO A 384 10.55 -4.94 -18.66
N ASP A 385 11.70 -4.28 -18.77
CA ASP A 385 12.76 -4.27 -17.76
C ASP A 385 12.58 -3.18 -16.71
N LYS A 386 11.36 -2.64 -16.55
CA LYS A 386 11.03 -1.45 -15.72
C LYS A 386 11.76 -0.15 -16.10
N ARG A 387 12.63 -0.17 -17.12
CA ARG A 387 13.25 1.04 -17.70
C ARG A 387 12.21 1.87 -18.44
N LEU A 388 12.36 3.20 -18.38
CA LEU A 388 11.55 4.11 -19.16
C LEU A 388 11.92 3.99 -20.64
N VAL A 389 10.92 3.68 -21.46
CA VAL A 389 11.02 3.63 -22.93
C VAL A 389 9.95 4.54 -23.53
N SER A 390 10.06 4.87 -24.83
CA SER A 390 9.01 5.65 -25.48
C SER A 390 7.64 4.97 -25.35
N VAL A 391 6.58 5.77 -25.22
CA VAL A 391 5.23 5.24 -24.98
C VAL A 391 4.78 4.26 -26.06
N ASP A 392 5.18 4.46 -27.32
CA ASP A 392 4.91 3.52 -28.42
C ASP A 392 5.54 2.14 -28.16
N VAL A 393 6.81 2.10 -27.75
CA VAL A 393 7.50 0.86 -27.42
C VAL A 393 6.87 0.20 -26.20
N ALA A 394 6.50 1.00 -25.19
CA ALA A 394 5.80 0.51 -24.01
C ALA A 394 4.43 -0.09 -24.38
N LEU A 395 3.65 0.55 -25.26
CA LEU A 395 2.34 0.09 -25.71
C LEU A 395 2.41 -1.24 -26.47
N VAL A 396 3.42 -1.43 -27.31
CA VAL A 396 3.66 -2.70 -28.01
C VAL A 396 3.96 -3.81 -27.02
N ASN A 397 4.74 -3.52 -25.97
CA ASN A 397 5.19 -4.51 -24.99
C ASN A 397 4.30 -4.62 -23.74
N ALA A 398 3.23 -3.84 -23.63
CA ALA A 398 2.42 -3.76 -22.42
C ALA A 398 1.56 -5.00 -22.15
N GLY A 399 1.36 -5.86 -23.16
CA GLY A 399 0.54 -7.08 -23.06
C GLY A 399 -0.86 -6.77 -22.50
N SER A 400 -1.23 -7.41 -21.39
CA SER A 400 -2.52 -7.22 -20.73
C SER A 400 -2.75 -5.80 -20.18
N LYS A 401 -1.67 -5.03 -19.95
CA LYS A 401 -1.73 -3.65 -19.41
C LYS A 401 -1.87 -2.58 -20.49
N ARG A 402 -1.88 -2.97 -21.76
CA ARG A 402 -1.96 -2.03 -22.90
C ARG A 402 -3.15 -1.07 -22.79
N ARG A 403 -4.34 -1.59 -22.44
CA ARG A 403 -5.56 -0.79 -22.34
C ARG A 403 -5.47 0.31 -21.27
N GLU A 404 -4.78 0.04 -20.16
CA GLU A 404 -4.59 1.02 -19.09
C GLU A 404 -3.63 2.11 -19.56
N LEU A 405 -2.52 1.73 -20.18
CA LEU A 405 -1.56 2.67 -20.75
C LEU A 405 -2.16 3.53 -21.87
N GLU A 406 -3.01 2.95 -22.74
CA GLU A 406 -3.75 3.70 -23.77
C GLU A 406 -4.74 4.71 -23.15
N ALA A 407 -5.41 4.33 -22.06
CA ALA A 407 -6.32 5.22 -21.36
C ALA A 407 -5.56 6.37 -20.68
N ASP A 408 -4.43 6.09 -20.04
CA ASP A 408 -3.58 7.09 -19.39
C ASP A 408 -3.00 8.07 -20.43
N LEU A 409 -2.52 7.54 -21.57
CA LEU A 409 -2.04 8.36 -22.69
C LEU A 409 -3.16 9.23 -23.28
N GLY A 410 -4.36 8.69 -23.45
CA GLY A 410 -5.52 9.46 -23.92
C GLY A 410 -6.02 10.50 -22.91
N ARG A 411 -5.68 10.40 -21.62
CA ARG A 411 -5.87 11.49 -20.66
C ARG A 411 -4.82 12.57 -20.87
N LEU A 412 -3.55 12.18 -20.98
CA LEU A 412 -2.45 13.11 -21.21
C LEU A 412 -2.64 13.90 -22.52
N GLU A 413 -3.03 13.25 -23.62
CA GLU A 413 -3.30 13.89 -24.92
C GLU A 413 -4.43 14.94 -24.85
N ARG A 414 -5.34 14.85 -23.86
CA ARG A 414 -6.36 15.87 -23.60
C ARG A 414 -5.85 17.02 -22.75
N LEU A 415 -4.91 16.76 -21.85
CA LEU A 415 -4.29 17.77 -20.98
C LEU A 415 -3.17 18.54 -21.70
N LEU A 416 -2.50 17.90 -22.66
CA LEU A 416 -1.41 18.44 -23.46
C LEU A 416 -1.73 18.24 -24.95
N PRO A 417 -2.62 19.07 -25.53
CA PRO A 417 -3.11 18.91 -26.90
C PRO A 417 -2.00 19.01 -27.96
N GLU A 418 -0.85 19.60 -27.62
CA GLU A 418 0.35 19.68 -28.45
C GLU A 418 0.81 18.30 -28.91
N LEU A 419 0.60 17.25 -28.11
CA LEU A 419 0.90 15.86 -28.47
C LEU A 419 0.15 15.35 -29.71
N ASN A 420 -0.95 16.00 -30.09
CA ASN A 420 -1.78 15.60 -31.22
C ASN A 420 -1.42 16.33 -32.54
N ARG A 421 -0.32 17.10 -32.59
CA ARG A 421 0.09 17.81 -33.81
C ARG A 421 0.41 16.83 -34.94
N LEU A 422 -0.16 17.10 -36.11
CA LEU A 422 0.15 16.41 -37.34
C LEU A 422 1.63 16.67 -37.71
N GLY A 423 2.41 15.60 -37.83
CA GLY A 423 3.83 15.68 -38.23
C GLY A 423 4.83 15.09 -37.24
N SER A 424 4.40 14.72 -36.03
CA SER A 424 5.28 13.91 -35.17
C SER A 424 5.46 12.52 -35.76
N HIS A 425 6.69 12.00 -35.72
CA HIS A 425 7.00 10.68 -36.28
C HIS A 425 6.55 9.53 -35.38
N ARG A 426 6.17 9.81 -34.13
CA ARG A 426 5.83 8.83 -33.09
C ARG A 426 4.79 9.41 -32.14
N ARG A 427 3.88 8.57 -31.64
CA ARG A 427 2.85 9.01 -30.69
C ARG A 427 3.54 9.30 -29.36
N GLY A 428 3.21 10.45 -28.76
CA GLY A 428 3.87 10.89 -27.53
C GLY A 428 5.21 11.61 -27.76
N ASP A 429 5.61 11.87 -29.00
CA ASP A 429 6.76 12.74 -29.31
C ASP A 429 6.25 14.03 -29.97
N VAL A 430 6.76 15.19 -29.57
CA VAL A 430 6.45 16.48 -30.22
C VAL A 430 7.56 17.50 -30.04
N ILE A 431 7.75 18.34 -31.07
CA ILE A 431 8.61 19.53 -30.98
C ILE A 431 7.78 20.71 -30.49
N LEU A 432 8.25 21.36 -29.44
CA LEU A 432 7.66 22.56 -28.86
C LEU A 432 8.47 23.81 -29.23
N SER A 433 7.76 24.92 -29.36
CA SER A 433 8.38 26.24 -29.39
C SER A 433 8.92 26.64 -28.01
N GLN A 434 9.74 27.69 -27.95
CA GLN A 434 10.23 28.21 -26.67
C GLN A 434 9.10 28.65 -25.73
N ASP A 435 8.06 29.30 -26.26
CA ASP A 435 6.92 29.75 -25.45
C ASP A 435 6.10 28.57 -24.91
N GLU A 436 5.95 27.52 -25.71
CA GLU A 436 5.23 26.30 -25.31
C GLU A 436 6.00 25.50 -24.27
N ALA A 437 7.31 25.36 -24.45
CA ALA A 437 8.20 24.77 -23.45
C ALA A 437 8.16 25.56 -22.14
N TRP A 438 8.18 26.90 -22.22
CA TRP A 438 8.03 27.76 -21.04
C TRP A 438 6.69 27.58 -20.34
N GLN A 439 5.58 27.54 -21.09
CA GLN A 439 4.24 27.30 -20.54
C GLN A 439 4.14 25.93 -19.87
N LEU A 440 4.76 24.92 -20.48
CA LEU A 440 4.84 23.58 -19.89
C LEU A 440 5.63 23.59 -18.57
N MET A 441 6.79 24.23 -18.53
CA MET A 441 7.61 24.27 -17.31
C MET A 441 6.97 25.09 -16.18
N SER A 442 6.27 26.18 -16.52
CA SER A 442 5.77 27.14 -15.53
C SER A 442 4.35 26.85 -15.02
N VAL A 443 3.48 26.30 -15.88
CA VAL A 443 2.05 26.13 -15.59
C VAL A 443 1.60 24.69 -15.81
N THR A 444 1.67 24.18 -17.05
CA THR A 444 1.05 22.90 -17.40
C THR A 444 1.71 21.73 -16.68
N GLY A 445 3.03 21.75 -16.50
CA GLY A 445 3.79 20.71 -15.81
C GLY A 445 3.39 20.55 -14.35
N ARG A 446 3.06 21.66 -13.65
CA ARG A 446 2.52 21.61 -12.29
C ARG A 446 1.16 20.91 -12.27
N ASN A 447 0.29 21.24 -13.23
CA ASN A 447 -1.01 20.59 -13.34
C ASN A 447 -0.88 19.09 -13.64
N LEU A 448 0.11 18.69 -14.44
CA LEU A 448 0.38 17.28 -14.76
C LEU A 448 0.95 16.49 -13.57
N ILE A 449 1.68 17.13 -12.64
CA ILE A 449 2.15 16.48 -11.41
C ILE A 449 1.00 16.24 -10.43
N THR A 450 -0.01 17.12 -10.45
CA THR A 450 -1.18 17.03 -9.55
C THR A 450 -2.36 16.23 -10.11
N ALA A 451 -2.33 15.89 -11.40
CA ALA A 451 -3.39 15.16 -12.12
C ALA A 451 -3.09 13.66 -12.19
#